data_AF-A0A6A8AKV4-F1
#
_entry.id   AF-A0A6A8AKV4-F1
#
_cell.length_a   1.000
_cell.length_b   1.000
_cell.length_c   1.000
_cell.angle_alpha   90.00
_cell.angle_beta   90.00
_cell.angle_gamma   90.00
#
_symmetry.space_group_name_H-M   'P 1'
#
loop_
_entity.id
_entity.type
_entity.pdbx_description
1 polymer ?
#
loop_
_entity_poly.entity_id
_entity_poly.type
_entity_poly.pdbx_seq_one_letter_code
_entity_poly.pdbx_strand_id
1 'polypeptide(L)'
;MTECKSRNLPRFGSLDELVKFFETHDLGEYWTDMPEAHFEVDIKRKTHLFALDTELANTLTEIAKNREISSETLINAWLKEKIQEQI
;
A
#
# COMPACT_ATOMS: atom_id res chain seq x y z
N MET A 1 -0.22 -27.02 0.70
CA MET A 1 -0.15 -26.18 1.92
C MET A 1 0.98 -26.75 2.76
N THR A 2 2.15 -26.11 2.72
CA THR A 2 3.34 -26.60 3.43
C THR A 2 3.13 -26.38 4.92
N GLU A 3 3.26 -27.43 5.73
CA GLU A 3 3.24 -27.33 7.19
C GLU A 3 4.34 -26.35 7.64
N CYS A 4 3.96 -25.23 8.26
CA CYS A 4 4.90 -24.36 8.95
C CYS A 4 5.38 -25.12 10.19
N LYS A 5 6.58 -25.70 10.14
CA LYS A 5 7.29 -26.17 11.33
C LYS A 5 7.61 -24.94 12.19
N SER A 6 6.70 -24.55 13.06
CA SER A 6 6.90 -23.43 13.95
C SER A 6 7.98 -23.74 14.98
N ARG A 7 8.87 -22.79 15.19
CA ARG A 7 9.94 -22.82 16.19
C ARG A 7 9.52 -21.99 17.40
N ASN A 8 10.10 -22.31 18.56
CA ASN A 8 9.83 -21.56 19.78
C ASN A 8 10.57 -20.21 19.79
N LEU A 9 9.93 -19.16 20.28
CA LEU A 9 10.53 -17.83 20.37
C LEU A 9 11.58 -17.78 21.51
N PRO A 10 12.83 -17.35 21.25
CA PRO A 10 13.84 -17.25 22.31
C PRO A 10 13.56 -16.09 23.26
N ARG A 11 14.13 -16.15 24.47
CA ARG A 11 14.10 -15.03 25.43
C ARG A 11 15.28 -14.11 25.16
N PHE A 12 15.01 -12.81 25.07
CA PHE A 12 16.04 -11.78 24.86
C PHE A 12 16.45 -11.16 26.19
N GLY A 13 17.75 -10.97 26.40
CA GLY A 13 18.32 -10.33 27.59
C GLY A 13 18.49 -8.82 27.45
N SER A 14 18.34 -8.27 26.24
CA SER A 14 18.43 -6.83 25.97
C SER A 14 17.59 -6.43 24.74
N LEU A 15 17.31 -5.13 24.61
CA LEU A 15 16.60 -4.59 23.45
C LEU A 15 17.43 -4.75 22.16
N ASP A 16 18.75 -4.53 22.23
CA ASP A 16 19.65 -4.68 21.08
C ASP A 16 19.66 -6.12 20.53
N GLU A 17 19.59 -7.11 21.43
CA GLU A 17 19.49 -8.51 21.06
C GLU A 17 18.18 -8.83 20.35
N LEU A 18 17.06 -8.27 20.81
CA LEU A 18 15.75 -8.40 20.16
C LEU A 18 15.76 -7.76 18.77
N VAL A 19 16.29 -6.53 18.65
CA VAL A 19 16.38 -5.82 17.36
C VAL A 19 17.23 -6.63 16.38
N LYS A 20 18.41 -7.08 16.82
CA LYS A 20 19.28 -7.92 15.98
C LYS A 20 18.58 -9.20 15.56
N PHE A 21 17.82 -9.83 16.44
CA PHE A 21 17.05 -11.02 16.10
C PHE A 21 15.98 -10.74 15.05
N PHE A 22 15.25 -9.62 15.19
CA PHE A 22 14.22 -9.18 14.25
C PHE A 22 14.79 -8.89 12.85
N GLU A 23 16.00 -8.31 12.77
CA GLU A 23 16.65 -8.01 11.49
C GLU A 23 17.16 -9.27 10.77
N THR A 24 17.59 -10.29 11.52
CA THR A 24 18.27 -11.45 10.94
C THR A 24 17.39 -12.69 10.79
N HIS A 25 16.18 -12.71 11.35
CA HIS A 25 15.29 -13.87 11.32
C HIS A 25 13.91 -13.51 10.77
N ASP A 26 13.29 -14.48 10.09
CA ASP A 26 11.89 -14.39 9.70
C ASP A 26 10.99 -14.74 10.90
N LEU A 27 10.21 -13.75 11.35
CA LEU A 27 9.24 -13.93 12.43
C LEU A 27 8.12 -14.93 12.09
N GLY A 28 7.85 -15.16 10.80
CA GLY A 28 6.90 -16.18 10.35
C GLY A 28 7.26 -17.59 10.82
N GLU A 29 8.55 -17.87 11.05
CA GLU A 29 9.01 -19.16 11.60
C GLU A 29 8.58 -19.38 13.07
N TYR A 30 8.18 -18.33 13.79
CA TYR A 30 7.85 -18.36 15.22
C TYR A 30 6.36 -18.11 15.50
N TRP A 31 5.51 -18.19 14.47
CA TRP A 31 4.09 -17.79 14.50
C TRP A 31 3.27 -18.43 15.63
N THR A 32 3.54 -19.69 15.99
CA THR A 32 2.78 -20.39 17.05
C THR A 32 2.95 -19.80 18.45
N ASP A 33 4.10 -19.19 18.72
CA ASP A 33 4.41 -18.61 20.03
C ASP A 33 4.00 -17.13 20.12
N MET A 34 3.58 -16.53 19.00
CA MET A 34 3.16 -15.13 18.98
C MET A 34 1.73 -14.99 19.48
N PRO A 35 1.47 -14.14 20.48
CA PRO A 35 0.11 -13.89 20.95
C PRO A 35 -0.71 -13.22 19.83
N GLU A 36 -1.99 -13.56 19.76
CA GLU A 36 -2.92 -12.93 18.83
C GLU A 36 -3.09 -11.45 19.18
N ALA A 37 -2.71 -10.57 18.25
CA ALA A 37 -2.87 -9.13 18.38
C ALA A 37 -4.16 -8.69 17.68
N HIS A 38 -5.10 -8.13 18.46
CA HIS A 38 -6.30 -7.48 17.93
C HIS A 38 -6.01 -5.99 17.73
N PHE A 39 -6.12 -5.52 16.49
CA PHE A 39 -5.98 -4.10 16.16
C PHE A 39 -6.99 -3.71 15.08
N GLU A 40 -7.51 -2.49 15.17
CA GLU A 40 -8.40 -1.92 14.17
C GLU A 40 -7.58 -1.10 13.16
N VAL A 41 -7.75 -1.40 11.88
CA VAL A 41 -7.14 -0.64 10.79
C VAL A 41 -8.24 0.11 10.06
N ASP A 42 -8.21 1.44 10.17
CA ASP A 42 -9.11 2.34 9.43
C ASP A 42 -8.33 3.07 8.34
N ILE A 43 -8.19 2.44 7.17
CA ILE A 43 -7.59 3.07 5.99
C ILE A 43 -8.64 3.94 5.31
N LYS A 44 -8.66 5.23 5.63
CA LYS A 44 -9.55 6.20 4.98
C LYS A 44 -8.98 6.68 3.65
N ARG A 45 -9.60 6.26 2.54
CA ARG A 45 -9.34 6.89 1.23
C ARG A 45 -10.00 8.27 1.22
N LYS A 46 -9.21 9.32 0.94
CA LYS A 46 -9.74 10.66 0.68
C LYS A 46 -9.98 10.81 -0.83
N THR A 47 -11.21 11.17 -1.19
CA THR A 47 -11.59 11.42 -2.58
C THR A 47 -11.95 12.89 -2.73
N HIS A 48 -11.33 13.56 -3.70
CA HIS A 48 -11.65 14.93 -4.09
C HIS A 48 -12.37 14.92 -5.43
N LEU A 49 -13.52 15.58 -5.52
CA LEU A 49 -14.31 15.70 -6.75
C LEU A 49 -14.13 17.09 -7.33
N PHE A 50 -13.78 17.14 -8.62
CA PHE A 50 -13.63 18.38 -9.37
C PHE A 50 -14.58 18.37 -10.56
N ALA A 51 -15.23 19.51 -10.80
CA ALA A 51 -16.02 19.68 -12.01
C ALA A 51 -15.09 19.82 -13.22
N LEU A 52 -15.43 19.12 -14.31
CA LEU A 52 -14.77 19.24 -15.60
C LEU A 52 -15.79 19.74 -16.62
N ASP A 53 -15.30 20.50 -17.60
CA ASP A 53 -16.12 20.84 -18.76
C ASP A 53 -16.55 19.57 -19.51
N THR A 54 -17.74 19.61 -20.12
CA THR A 54 -18.35 18.45 -20.79
C THR A 54 -17.51 17.99 -21.97
N GLU A 55 -16.98 18.92 -22.78
CA GLU A 55 -16.17 18.58 -23.95
C GLU A 55 -14.82 17.97 -23.51
N LEU A 56 -14.24 18.50 -22.44
CA LEU A 56 -13.01 17.99 -21.85
C LEU A 56 -13.20 16.57 -21.29
N ALA A 57 -14.28 16.34 -20.55
CA ALA A 57 -14.59 15.04 -19.96
C ALA A 57 -14.83 13.96 -21.04
N ASN A 58 -15.52 14.32 -22.11
CA ASN A 58 -15.74 13.42 -23.26
C ASN A 58 -14.42 13.07 -23.93
N THR A 59 -13.58 14.07 -24.22
CA THR A 59 -12.27 13.88 -24.86
C THR A 59 -11.35 13.01 -24.00
N LEU A 60 -11.29 13.29 -22.69
CA LEU A 60 -10.52 12.51 -21.72
C LEU A 60 -10.96 11.03 -21.74
N THR A 61 -12.27 10.80 -21.76
CA THR A 61 -12.83 9.44 -21.74
C THR A 61 -12.48 8.66 -23.01
N GLU A 62 -12.53 9.29 -24.18
CA GLU A 62 -12.12 8.65 -25.43
C GLU A 62 -10.62 8.34 -25.45
N ILE A 63 -9.77 9.24 -24.95
CA ILE A 63 -8.33 8.98 -24.83
C ILE A 63 -8.04 7.85 -23.85
N ALA A 64 -8.74 7.82 -22.71
CA ALA A 64 -8.59 6.77 -21.70
C ALA A 64 -8.98 5.39 -22.25
N LYS A 65 -10.13 5.31 -22.96
CA LYS A 65 -10.58 4.09 -23.65
C LYS A 65 -9.55 3.60 -24.66
N ASN A 66 -9.03 4.49 -25.52
CA ASN A 66 -8.02 4.13 -26.53
C ASN A 66 -6.70 3.63 -25.91
N ARG A 67 -6.43 3.97 -24.64
CA ARG A 67 -5.25 3.56 -23.89
C ARG A 67 -5.52 2.39 -22.93
N GLU A 68 -6.73 1.84 -22.92
CA GLU A 68 -7.18 0.77 -22.03
C GLU A 68 -6.96 1.07 -20.53
N ILE A 69 -7.08 2.34 -20.14
CA ILE A 69 -6.97 2.80 -18.75
C ILE A 69 -8.20 3.59 -18.34
N SER A 70 -8.41 3.78 -17.04
CA SER A 70 -9.53 4.59 -16.55
C SER A 70 -9.27 6.09 -16.75
N SER A 71 -10.35 6.85 -16.94
CA SER A 71 -10.29 8.32 -16.98
C SER A 71 -9.70 8.91 -15.68
N GLU A 72 -9.93 8.27 -14.53
CA GLU A 72 -9.33 8.64 -13.24
C GLU A 72 -7.80 8.50 -13.27
N THR A 73 -7.28 7.38 -13.77
CA THR A 73 -5.84 7.16 -13.86
C THR A 73 -5.19 8.17 -14.81
N LEU A 74 -5.81 8.39 -15.97
CA LEU A 74 -5.31 9.32 -16.98
C LEU A 74 -5.25 10.76 -16.45
N ILE A 75 -6.35 11.26 -15.87
CA ILE A 75 -6.39 12.65 -15.39
C ILE A 75 -5.43 12.87 -14.23
N ASN A 76 -5.30 11.90 -13.32
CA ASN A 76 -4.36 12.02 -12.21
C ASN A 76 -2.91 12.05 -12.67
N ALA A 77 -2.55 11.24 -13.68
CA ALA A 77 -1.20 11.26 -14.26
C ALA A 77 -0.89 12.63 -14.90
N TRP A 78 -1.79 13.15 -15.73
CA TRP A 78 -1.60 14.46 -16.36
C TRP A 78 -1.60 15.61 -15.37
N LEU A 79 -2.48 15.61 -14.38
CA LEU A 79 -2.49 16.63 -13.33
C LEU A 79 -1.16 16.62 -12.55
N LYS A 80 -0.62 15.42 -12.26
CA LYS A 80 0.67 15.30 -11.58
C LYS A 80 1.81 15.91 -12.41
N GLU A 81 1.87 15.60 -13.70
CA GLU A 81 2.85 16.18 -14.62
C GLU A 81 2.72 17.71 -14.68
N LYS A 82 1.50 18.23 -14.82
CA LYS A 82 1.24 19.67 -14.87
C LYS A 82 1.56 20.41 -13.59
N ILE A 83 1.32 19.81 -12.43
CA ILE A 83 1.69 20.40 -11.14
C ILE A 83 3.21 20.45 -11.02
N GLN A 84 3.94 19.40 -11.45
CA GLN A 84 5.39 19.37 -11.42
C GLN A 84 6.04 20.44 -12.31
N GLU A 85 5.39 20.84 -13.42
CA GLU A 85 5.85 21.94 -14.26
C GLU A 85 5.74 23.33 -13.59
N GLN A 86 4.94 23.46 -12.52
CA GLN A 86 4.64 24.74 -11.86
C GLN A 86 5.35 24.93 -10.52
N ILE A 87 6.13 23.94 -10.08
CA ILE A 87 6.91 23.94 -8.84
C ILE A 87 8.40 23.93 -9.21
#